data_AF-A0A2Z2PZL7-F1
#
_entry.id   AF-A0A2Z2PZL7-F1
#
_cell.length_a   1.000
_cell.length_b   1.000
_cell.length_c   1.000
_cell.angle_alpha   90.00
_cell.angle_beta   90.00
_cell.angle_gamma   90.00
#
_symmetry.space_group_name_H-M   'P 1'
#
loop_
_entity.id
_entity.type
_entity.pdbx_description
1 polymer ?
#
loop_
_entity_poly.entity_id
_entity_poly.type
_entity_poly.pdbx_seq_one_letter_code
_entity_poly.pdbx_strand_id
1 'polypeptide(L)'
;MAEIHDDMAAEKAVHEAEIRALERPTIQAGASTPWGMAQVSRQYADDIVLHSTASHGGFHLAENANAVVHPLYRNDDGFYEEDCEWAKVAHAFPQLFTAYERRLADRTLRDYFPHAYERVTGAILNGGQSRMRDRQEFESLHRNDWVVIAALNCDHQPGFVECVATLGGIRGETGERRFLVPRSDYTIGRHGFVIDPVKHQSYDGPSSFVTWATRQ
;
A
#
# COMPACT_ATOMS: atom_id res chain seq x y z
N MET A 1 24.98 0.43 9.73
CA MET A 1 25.07 0.11 8.28
C MET A 1 25.52 -1.33 8.06
N ALA A 2 26.63 -1.80 8.65
CA ALA A 2 27.05 -3.21 8.55
C ALA A 2 26.07 -4.19 9.23
N GLU A 3 25.56 -3.83 10.42
CA GLU A 3 24.65 -4.66 11.21
C GLU A 3 23.27 -4.88 10.56
N ILE A 4 22.74 -3.86 9.87
CA ILE A 4 21.48 -3.95 9.10
C ILE A 4 21.65 -4.82 7.84
N HIS A 5 22.83 -4.78 7.21
CA HIS A 5 23.11 -5.59 6.03
C HIS A 5 23.25 -7.08 6.37
N ASP A 6 23.85 -7.38 7.53
CA ASP A 6 24.02 -8.74 8.04
C ASP A 6 22.67 -9.37 8.44
N ASP A 7 21.77 -8.60 9.07
CA ASP A 7 20.43 -9.05 9.43
C ASP A 7 19.55 -9.38 8.20
N MET A 8 19.58 -8.52 7.16
CA MET A 8 18.87 -8.82 5.90
C MET A 8 19.43 -10.03 5.18
N ALA A 9 20.75 -10.23 5.21
CA ALA A 9 21.39 -11.38 4.58
C ALA A 9 21.00 -12.69 5.29
N ALA A 10 20.97 -12.67 6.63
CA ALA A 10 20.53 -13.79 7.44
C ALA A 10 19.04 -14.11 7.21
N GLU A 11 18.17 -13.11 7.20
CA GLU A 11 16.73 -13.28 6.93
C GLU A 11 16.49 -13.88 5.53
N LYS A 12 17.21 -13.39 4.52
CA LYS A 12 17.13 -13.92 3.16
C LYS A 12 17.57 -15.38 3.10
N ALA A 13 18.67 -15.74 3.78
CA ALA A 13 19.16 -17.11 3.81
C ALA A 13 18.16 -18.07 4.48
N VAL A 14 17.53 -17.65 5.59
CA VAL A 14 16.47 -18.41 6.26
C VAL A 14 15.26 -18.58 5.33
N HIS A 15 14.81 -17.50 4.69
CA HIS A 15 13.70 -17.54 3.74
C HIS A 15 13.96 -18.49 2.57
N GLU A 16 15.16 -18.47 1.98
CA GLU A 16 15.55 -19.38 0.90
C GLU A 16 15.64 -20.85 1.37
N ALA A 17 16.01 -21.09 2.62
CA ALA A 17 15.98 -22.44 3.20
C ALA A 17 14.55 -22.93 3.42
N GLU A 18 13.66 -22.09 3.96
CA GLU A 18 12.24 -22.41 4.14
C GLU A 18 11.54 -22.66 2.79
N ILE A 19 11.80 -21.84 1.75
CA ILE A 19 11.26 -22.06 0.40
C ILE A 19 11.63 -23.44 -0.12
N ARG A 20 12.90 -23.86 0.05
CA ARG A 20 13.36 -25.18 -0.40
C ARG A 20 12.68 -26.31 0.36
N ALA A 21 12.41 -26.13 1.65
CA ALA A 21 11.73 -27.12 2.48
C ALA A 21 10.23 -27.27 2.18
N LEU A 22 9.58 -26.21 1.68
CA LEU A 22 8.14 -26.20 1.39
C LEU A 22 7.77 -26.87 0.05
N GLU A 23 8.75 -27.27 -0.77
CA GLU A 23 8.57 -28.02 -2.03
C GLU A 23 7.34 -27.58 -2.85
N ARG A 24 7.42 -26.43 -3.52
CA ARG A 24 6.34 -25.85 -4.33
C ARG A 24 6.58 -26.11 -5.84
N PRO A 25 6.27 -27.31 -6.37
CA PRO A 25 6.62 -27.65 -7.74
C PRO A 25 5.84 -26.80 -8.75
N THR A 26 6.51 -26.48 -9.86
CA THR A 26 5.84 -25.96 -11.05
C THR A 26 4.96 -27.08 -11.64
N ILE A 27 3.70 -26.75 -11.93
CA ILE A 27 2.75 -27.66 -12.58
C ILE A 27 2.41 -27.15 -13.98
N GLN A 28 1.62 -27.93 -14.72
CA GLN A 28 1.22 -27.56 -16.07
C GLN A 28 0.51 -26.20 -16.10
N ALA A 29 0.97 -25.34 -17.01
CA ALA A 29 0.37 -24.04 -17.28
C ALA A 29 -0.91 -24.16 -18.13
N GLY A 30 -1.62 -23.05 -18.32
CA GLY A 30 -2.83 -23.01 -19.15
C GLY A 30 -4.15 -23.12 -18.38
N ALA A 31 -4.14 -22.91 -17.07
CA ALA A 31 -5.38 -22.66 -16.34
C ALA A 31 -6.02 -21.34 -16.81
N SER A 32 -7.34 -21.33 -16.95
CA SER A 32 -8.09 -20.09 -17.16
C SER A 32 -8.26 -19.40 -15.81
N THR A 33 -7.79 -18.16 -15.71
CA THR A 33 -7.86 -17.34 -14.49
C THR A 33 -8.53 -15.99 -14.81
N PRO A 34 -8.98 -15.23 -13.80
CA PRO A 34 -9.49 -13.87 -13.99
C PRO A 34 -8.49 -12.93 -14.70
N TRP A 35 -7.19 -13.23 -14.61
CA TRP A 35 -6.11 -12.44 -15.22
C TRP A 35 -5.63 -12.99 -16.57
N GLY A 36 -6.40 -13.91 -17.17
CA GLY A 36 -6.09 -14.58 -18.42
C GLY A 36 -5.50 -15.97 -18.23
N MET A 37 -4.86 -16.49 -19.29
CA MET A 37 -4.29 -17.84 -19.26
C MET A 37 -3.00 -17.86 -18.46
N ALA A 38 -2.92 -18.75 -17.47
CA ALA A 38 -1.71 -18.94 -16.65
C ALA A 38 -0.53 -19.39 -17.51
N GLN A 39 0.60 -18.71 -17.39
CA GLN A 39 1.88 -19.07 -18.02
C GLN A 39 2.73 -19.94 -17.10
N VAL A 40 2.61 -19.73 -15.79
CA VAL A 40 3.27 -20.51 -14.76
C VAL A 40 2.25 -20.81 -13.68
N SER A 41 2.25 -22.04 -13.19
CA SER A 41 1.44 -22.46 -12.04
C SER A 41 2.35 -23.17 -11.04
N ARG A 42 2.17 -22.92 -9.75
CA ARG A 42 2.89 -23.61 -8.67
C ARG A 42 1.92 -24.21 -7.67
N GLN A 43 2.09 -25.49 -7.36
CA GLN A 43 1.29 -26.16 -6.33
C GLN A 43 1.79 -25.75 -4.94
N TYR A 44 0.89 -25.30 -4.07
CA TYR A 44 1.17 -25.05 -2.64
C TYR A 44 0.61 -26.15 -1.74
N ALA A 45 -0.56 -26.68 -2.09
CA ALA A 45 -1.19 -27.86 -1.50
C ALA A 45 -2.19 -28.42 -2.53
N ASP A 46 -2.73 -29.63 -2.37
CA ASP A 46 -3.62 -30.28 -3.36
C ASP A 46 -4.73 -29.36 -3.91
N ASP A 47 -5.32 -28.55 -3.03
CA ASP A 47 -6.43 -27.65 -3.34
C ASP A 47 -6.01 -26.16 -3.46
N ILE A 48 -4.71 -25.86 -3.52
CA ILE A 48 -4.17 -24.48 -3.50
C ILE A 48 -3.05 -24.32 -4.53
N VAL A 49 -3.30 -23.48 -5.54
CA VAL A 49 -2.38 -23.24 -6.65
C VAL A 49 -2.12 -21.75 -6.80
N LEU A 50 -0.86 -21.36 -6.97
CA LEU A 50 -0.49 -20.01 -7.40
C LEU A 50 -0.40 -19.99 -8.93
N HIS A 51 -1.12 -19.09 -9.57
CA HIS A 51 -1.06 -18.85 -11.00
C HIS A 51 -0.39 -17.50 -11.29
N SER A 52 0.44 -17.47 -12.31
CA SER A 52 1.05 -16.24 -12.83
C SER A 52 0.81 -16.16 -14.34
N THR A 53 0.40 -14.98 -14.79
CA THR A 53 0.19 -14.59 -16.19
C THR A 53 1.21 -13.51 -16.57
N ALA A 54 1.16 -13.03 -17.81
CA ALA A 54 2.07 -11.97 -18.26
C ALA A 54 1.79 -10.62 -17.59
N SER A 55 0.57 -10.42 -17.09
CA SER A 55 0.14 -9.14 -16.52
C SER A 55 -0.02 -9.19 -15.01
N HIS A 56 -0.39 -10.34 -14.46
CA HIS A 56 -0.82 -10.45 -13.07
C HIS A 56 -0.82 -11.92 -12.60
N GLY A 57 -1.45 -12.21 -11.47
CA GLY A 57 -1.50 -13.54 -10.90
C GLY A 57 -2.23 -13.55 -9.56
N GLY A 58 -2.22 -14.72 -8.95
CA GLY A 58 -2.85 -14.93 -7.66
C GLY A 58 -3.06 -16.40 -7.34
N PHE A 59 -3.57 -16.63 -6.14
CA PHE A 59 -3.93 -17.95 -5.67
C PHE A 59 -5.32 -18.34 -6.17
N HIS A 60 -5.48 -19.60 -6.52
CA HIS A 60 -6.77 -20.26 -6.69
C HIS A 60 -6.91 -21.36 -5.64
N LEU A 61 -8.02 -21.33 -4.91
CA LEU A 61 -8.38 -22.31 -3.90
C LEU A 61 -9.60 -23.11 -4.38
N ALA A 62 -9.49 -24.44 -4.37
CA ALA A 62 -10.67 -25.29 -4.55
C ALA A 62 -11.65 -25.12 -3.37
N GLU A 63 -12.91 -25.54 -3.58
CA GLU A 63 -14.03 -25.28 -2.66
C GLU A 63 -13.72 -25.62 -1.19
N ASN A 64 -13.10 -26.78 -0.93
CA ASN A 64 -12.76 -27.22 0.42
C ASN A 64 -11.71 -26.30 1.08
N ALA A 65 -10.66 -25.93 0.36
CA ALA A 65 -9.66 -24.98 0.86
C ALA A 65 -10.27 -23.59 1.04
N ASN A 66 -11.10 -23.13 0.10
CA ASN A 66 -11.74 -21.82 0.18
C ASN A 66 -12.67 -21.72 1.41
N ALA A 67 -13.32 -22.82 1.79
CA ALA A 67 -14.16 -22.90 2.98
C ALA A 67 -13.39 -22.74 4.31
N VAL A 68 -12.07 -22.96 4.34
CA VAL A 68 -11.22 -22.71 5.52
C VAL A 68 -10.95 -21.22 5.71
N VAL A 69 -10.90 -20.44 4.63
CA VAL A 69 -10.67 -18.98 4.71
C VAL A 69 -11.81 -18.34 5.50
N HIS A 70 -11.46 -17.48 6.47
CA HIS A 70 -12.44 -16.80 7.31
C HIS A 70 -13.47 -16.04 6.44
N PRO A 71 -14.78 -16.05 6.77
CA PRO A 71 -15.81 -15.43 5.92
C PRO A 71 -15.56 -13.95 5.55
N LEU A 72 -14.92 -13.18 6.43
CA LEU A 72 -14.54 -11.78 6.16
C LEU A 72 -13.38 -11.61 5.16
N TYR A 73 -12.69 -12.69 4.81
CA TYR A 73 -11.60 -12.70 3.83
C TYR A 73 -11.93 -13.52 2.59
N ARG A 74 -12.92 -14.41 2.66
CA ARG A 74 -13.22 -15.37 1.61
C ARG A 74 -13.72 -14.69 0.34
N ASN A 75 -13.14 -15.05 -0.80
CA ASN A 75 -13.64 -14.68 -2.12
C ASN A 75 -14.51 -15.82 -2.67
N ASP A 76 -15.68 -15.48 -3.22
CA ASP A 76 -16.68 -16.48 -3.65
C ASP A 76 -16.20 -17.32 -4.84
N ASP A 77 -15.37 -16.74 -5.71
CA ASP A 77 -14.81 -17.40 -6.89
C ASP A 77 -13.54 -18.22 -6.61
N GLY A 78 -13.03 -18.19 -5.36
CA GLY A 78 -11.82 -18.89 -4.95
C GLY A 78 -10.52 -18.28 -5.47
N PHE A 79 -10.55 -17.16 -6.18
CA PHE A 79 -9.37 -16.46 -6.67
C PHE A 79 -8.96 -15.33 -5.74
N TYR A 80 -7.67 -15.24 -5.44
CA TYR A 80 -7.06 -14.25 -4.56
C TYR A 80 -5.89 -13.59 -5.26
N GLU A 81 -6.06 -12.33 -5.64
CA GLU A 81 -5.07 -11.47 -6.31
C GLU A 81 -3.71 -11.36 -5.57
N GLU A 82 -2.60 -11.26 -6.32
CA GLU A 82 -1.23 -11.41 -5.81
C GLU A 82 -0.61 -10.21 -5.08
N ASP A 83 -1.10 -8.98 -5.25
CA ASP A 83 -0.59 -7.79 -4.58
C ASP A 83 -1.09 -7.70 -3.14
N CYS A 84 -2.38 -8.00 -2.92
CA CYS A 84 -3.00 -7.83 -1.61
C CYS A 84 -3.74 -9.06 -1.09
N GLU A 85 -4.46 -9.79 -1.92
CA GLU A 85 -5.37 -10.83 -1.44
C GLU A 85 -4.67 -12.16 -1.12
N TRP A 86 -3.50 -12.43 -1.68
CA TRP A 86 -2.66 -13.57 -1.30
C TRP A 86 -2.41 -13.64 0.21
N ALA A 87 -2.40 -12.49 0.88
CA ALA A 87 -2.20 -12.40 2.32
C ALA A 87 -3.35 -13.07 3.11
N LYS A 88 -4.56 -13.11 2.55
CA LYS A 88 -5.71 -13.85 3.11
C LYS A 88 -5.45 -15.36 3.08
N VAL A 89 -4.86 -15.86 1.99
CA VAL A 89 -4.47 -17.27 1.84
C VAL A 89 -3.34 -17.61 2.81
N ALA A 90 -2.32 -16.75 2.92
CA ALA A 90 -1.22 -16.93 3.86
C ALA A 90 -1.68 -16.91 5.34
N HIS A 91 -2.70 -16.12 5.66
CA HIS A 91 -3.32 -16.13 6.98
C HIS A 91 -4.10 -17.41 7.26
N ALA A 92 -4.84 -17.95 6.28
CA ALA A 92 -5.61 -19.17 6.43
C ALA A 92 -4.75 -20.44 6.48
N PHE A 93 -3.61 -20.44 5.77
CA PHE A 93 -2.74 -21.60 5.62
C PHE A 93 -1.28 -21.27 5.96
N PRO A 94 -0.97 -20.81 7.19
CA PRO A 94 0.35 -20.29 7.53
C PRO A 94 1.48 -21.31 7.34
N GLN A 95 1.19 -22.61 7.43
CA GLN A 95 2.15 -23.70 7.21
C GLN A 95 2.66 -23.80 5.78
N LEU A 96 1.95 -23.23 4.80
CA LEU A 96 2.36 -23.23 3.39
C LEU A 96 3.31 -22.07 3.06
N PHE A 97 3.59 -21.20 4.04
CA PHE A 97 4.35 -19.97 3.86
C PHE A 97 5.52 -19.90 4.83
N THR A 98 6.61 -19.31 4.35
CA THR A 98 7.82 -19.01 5.13
C THR A 98 7.51 -18.02 6.26
N ALA A 99 8.37 -17.95 7.27
CA ALA A 99 8.24 -16.94 8.32
C ALA A 99 8.31 -15.50 7.78
N TYR A 100 9.08 -15.29 6.72
CA TYR A 100 9.15 -14.00 6.02
C TYR A 100 7.83 -13.66 5.30
N GLU A 101 7.30 -14.57 4.48
CA GLU A 101 6.03 -14.37 3.77
C GLU A 101 4.87 -14.13 4.75
N ARG A 102 4.82 -14.84 5.88
CA ARG A 102 3.78 -14.61 6.91
C ARG A 102 3.84 -13.21 7.50
N ARG A 103 5.03 -12.66 7.72
CA ARG A 103 5.19 -11.27 8.21
C ARG A 103 4.77 -10.24 7.17
N LEU A 104 5.05 -10.50 5.89
CA LEU A 104 4.55 -9.67 4.80
C LEU A 104 3.03 -9.74 4.70
N ALA A 105 2.45 -10.94 4.75
CA ALA A 105 1.00 -11.14 4.71
C ALA A 105 0.30 -10.40 5.85
N ASP A 106 0.79 -10.49 7.09
CA ASP A 106 0.25 -9.75 8.22
C ASP A 106 0.27 -8.23 7.98
N ARG A 107 1.39 -7.68 7.49
CA ARG A 107 1.48 -6.25 7.13
C ARG A 107 0.49 -5.89 6.02
N THR A 108 0.40 -6.69 4.97
CA THR A 108 -0.51 -6.48 3.84
C THR A 108 -1.97 -6.49 4.32
N LEU A 109 -2.37 -7.42 5.19
CA LEU A 109 -3.73 -7.45 5.74
C LEU A 109 -4.04 -6.18 6.55
N ARG A 110 -3.09 -5.71 7.37
CA ARG A 110 -3.25 -4.46 8.12
C ARG A 110 -3.37 -3.25 7.20
N ASP A 111 -2.59 -3.19 6.12
CA ASP A 111 -2.53 -2.04 5.23
C ASP A 111 -3.69 -1.97 4.23
N TYR A 112 -4.18 -3.10 3.74
CA TYR A 112 -5.20 -3.18 2.67
C TYR A 112 -6.58 -3.61 3.18
N PHE A 113 -6.65 -4.36 4.28
CA PHE A 113 -7.90 -4.88 4.84
C PHE A 113 -8.05 -4.62 6.36
N PRO A 114 -7.77 -3.40 6.88
CA PRO A 114 -7.67 -3.15 8.32
C PRO A 114 -8.95 -3.51 9.08
N HIS A 115 -10.13 -3.18 8.53
CA HIS A 115 -11.41 -3.51 9.18
C HIS A 115 -11.66 -5.03 9.27
N ALA A 116 -11.28 -5.79 8.24
CA ALA A 116 -11.40 -7.25 8.29
C ALA A 116 -10.35 -7.82 9.24
N TYR A 117 -9.11 -7.31 9.20
CA TYR A 117 -8.04 -7.70 10.12
C TYR A 117 -8.42 -7.56 11.59
N GLU A 118 -8.91 -6.41 12.01
CA GLU A 118 -9.31 -6.17 13.40
C GLU A 118 -10.42 -7.13 13.85
N ARG A 119 -11.40 -7.42 12.97
CA ARG A 119 -12.49 -8.36 13.29
C ARG A 119 -12.05 -9.81 13.33
N VAL A 120 -11.13 -10.22 12.45
CA VAL A 120 -10.65 -11.60 12.37
C VAL A 120 -9.68 -11.91 13.52
N THR A 121 -8.81 -10.95 13.85
CA THR A 121 -7.75 -11.14 14.86
C THR A 121 -8.16 -10.69 16.27
N GLY A 122 -9.19 -9.83 16.38
CA GLY A 122 -9.54 -9.15 17.63
C GLY A 122 -8.56 -8.02 18.02
N ALA A 123 -7.54 -7.74 17.20
CA ALA A 123 -6.60 -6.65 17.44
C ALA A 123 -7.23 -5.29 17.09
N ILE A 124 -6.74 -4.23 17.73
CA ILE A 124 -7.04 -2.84 17.35
C ILE A 124 -5.78 -2.24 16.74
N LEU A 125 -5.87 -1.71 15.52
CA LEU A 125 -4.73 -1.08 14.85
C LEU A 125 -4.60 0.37 15.31
N ASN A 126 -3.49 0.66 15.99
CA ASN A 126 -3.09 2.01 16.43
C ASN A 126 -2.14 2.66 15.42
N GLY A 127 -1.78 3.92 15.67
CA GLY A 127 -0.88 4.69 14.82
C GLY A 127 0.42 3.94 14.47
N GLY A 128 0.76 3.94 13.19
CA GLY A 128 1.91 3.26 12.60
C GLY A 128 1.68 1.79 12.26
N GLN A 129 0.58 1.17 12.70
CA GLN A 129 0.33 -0.26 12.50
C GLN A 129 -0.41 -0.58 11.18
N SER A 130 -1.01 0.43 10.55
CA SER A 130 -1.65 0.34 9.23
C SER A 130 -1.55 1.66 8.49
N ARG A 131 -0.96 1.64 7.29
CA ARG A 131 -0.88 2.82 6.41
C ARG A 131 -2.24 3.41 6.11
N MET A 132 -3.27 2.58 5.95
CA MET A 132 -4.63 3.04 5.68
C MET A 132 -5.23 3.72 6.92
N ARG A 133 -5.04 3.17 8.12
CA ARG A 133 -5.50 3.80 9.37
C ARG A 133 -4.79 5.13 9.63
N ASP A 134 -3.48 5.15 9.48
CA ASP A 134 -2.67 6.37 9.65
C ASP A 134 -3.13 7.46 8.66
N ARG A 135 -3.45 7.07 7.42
CA ARG A 135 -4.00 7.99 6.42
C ARG A 135 -5.38 8.51 6.82
N GLN A 136 -6.28 7.65 7.28
CA GLN A 136 -7.63 8.06 7.73
C GLN A 136 -7.57 9.02 8.93
N GLU A 137 -6.66 8.76 9.88
CA GLU A 137 -6.43 9.64 11.02
C GLU A 137 -5.91 11.01 10.57
N PHE A 138 -4.92 11.03 9.69
CA PHE A 138 -4.39 12.27 9.10
C PHE A 138 -5.50 13.08 8.39
N GLU A 139 -6.28 12.43 7.52
CA GLU A 139 -7.39 13.07 6.80
C GLU A 139 -8.46 13.61 7.76
N SER A 140 -8.77 12.90 8.85
CA SER A 140 -9.73 13.34 9.86
C SER A 140 -9.24 14.56 10.67
N LEU A 141 -7.98 14.50 11.09
CA LEU A 141 -7.33 15.55 11.87
C LEU A 141 -7.23 16.84 11.06
N HIS A 142 -6.83 16.73 9.78
CA HIS A 142 -6.54 17.87 8.92
C HIS A 142 -7.66 18.23 7.94
N ARG A 143 -8.88 17.72 8.15
CA ARG A 143 -10.05 17.97 7.27
C ARG A 143 -10.34 19.46 7.00
N ASN A 144 -9.99 20.32 7.95
CA ASN A 144 -10.20 21.77 7.90
C ASN A 144 -8.90 22.56 7.76
N ASP A 145 -7.77 21.88 7.56
CA ASP A 145 -6.47 22.51 7.38
C ASP A 145 -6.11 22.53 5.89
N TRP A 146 -5.25 23.48 5.50
CA TRP A 146 -4.71 23.55 4.15
C TRP A 146 -3.63 22.49 3.97
N VAL A 147 -3.92 21.43 3.21
CA VAL A 147 -2.97 20.35 2.93
C VAL A 147 -2.51 20.44 1.49
N VAL A 148 -1.19 20.37 1.29
CA VAL A 148 -0.56 20.54 -0.03
C VAL A 148 -0.89 19.36 -0.93
N ILE A 149 -1.42 19.66 -2.12
CA ILE A 149 -1.75 18.69 -3.15
C ILE A 149 -0.75 18.69 -4.31
N ALA A 150 -0.05 19.80 -4.53
CA ALA A 150 1.01 19.93 -5.52
C ALA A 150 2.06 20.93 -5.05
N ALA A 151 3.33 20.69 -5.36
CA ALA A 151 4.42 21.58 -4.99
C ALA A 151 5.53 21.55 -6.02
N LEU A 152 6.21 22.68 -6.18
CA LEU A 152 7.43 22.81 -6.97
C LEU A 152 8.30 23.95 -6.42
N ASN A 153 9.56 24.00 -6.84
CA ASN A 153 10.41 25.14 -6.51
C ASN A 153 9.87 26.40 -7.18
N CYS A 154 9.79 27.50 -6.44
CA CYS A 154 9.33 28.77 -7.01
C CYS A 154 10.47 29.41 -7.82
N ASP A 155 10.26 29.58 -9.13
CA ASP A 155 11.22 30.25 -10.02
C ASP A 155 11.27 31.77 -9.77
N HIS A 156 10.20 32.32 -9.19
CA HIS A 156 10.05 33.75 -8.93
C HIS A 156 10.62 34.20 -7.57
N GLN A 157 10.77 33.26 -6.62
CA GLN A 157 11.33 33.53 -5.30
C GLN A 157 12.32 32.42 -4.90
N PRO A 158 13.62 32.59 -5.20
CA PRO A 158 14.63 31.61 -4.83
C PRO A 158 14.63 31.29 -3.33
N GLY A 159 14.70 30.00 -3.00
CA GLY A 159 14.65 29.52 -1.61
C GLY A 159 13.26 29.15 -1.12
N PHE A 160 12.21 29.32 -1.93
CA PHE A 160 10.84 28.93 -1.60
C PHE A 160 10.32 27.79 -2.49
N VAL A 161 9.34 27.07 -1.95
CA VAL A 161 8.51 26.09 -2.62
C VAL A 161 7.12 26.69 -2.79
N GLU A 162 6.66 26.80 -4.04
CA GLU A 162 5.28 27.15 -4.35
C GLU A 162 4.40 25.92 -4.15
N CYS A 163 3.49 25.99 -3.20
CA CYS A 163 2.58 24.92 -2.83
C CYS A 163 1.15 25.28 -3.23
N VAL A 164 0.46 24.38 -3.92
CA VAL A 164 -0.99 24.41 -4.10
C VAL A 164 -1.59 23.49 -3.04
N ALA A 165 -2.55 24.00 -2.27
CA ALA A 165 -3.22 23.29 -1.20
C ALA A 165 -4.75 23.43 -1.29
N THR A 166 -5.45 22.42 -0.75
CA THR A 166 -6.91 22.42 -0.57
C THR A 166 -7.22 22.10 0.90
N LEU A 167 -8.42 22.44 1.36
CA LEU A 167 -8.88 22.01 2.69
C LEU A 167 -8.96 20.49 2.72
N GLY A 168 -8.33 19.86 3.72
CA GLY A 168 -8.27 18.40 3.84
C GLY A 168 -7.42 17.69 2.78
N GLY A 169 -6.81 18.41 1.83
CA GLY A 169 -5.93 17.82 0.80
C GLY A 169 -6.66 17.06 -0.30
N ILE A 170 -7.95 17.34 -0.48
CA ILE A 170 -8.78 16.70 -1.50
C ILE A 170 -8.40 17.27 -2.87
N ARG A 171 -7.98 16.40 -3.79
CA ARG A 171 -7.60 16.78 -5.15
C ARG A 171 -8.83 16.90 -6.04
N GLY A 172 -8.88 17.94 -6.87
CA GLY A 172 -9.96 18.16 -7.83
C GLY A 172 -11.20 18.84 -7.24
N GLU A 173 -11.19 19.22 -5.97
CA GLU A 173 -12.18 20.12 -5.39
C GLU A 173 -11.90 21.59 -5.75
N THR A 174 -12.94 22.42 -5.70
CA THR A 174 -12.82 23.87 -5.86
C THR A 174 -12.23 24.50 -4.59
N GLY A 175 -11.57 25.65 -4.73
CA GLY A 175 -10.94 26.34 -3.60
C GLY A 175 -9.46 26.04 -3.38
N GLU A 176 -8.73 25.61 -4.42
CA GLU A 176 -7.26 25.57 -4.40
C GLU A 176 -6.70 26.94 -4.01
N ARG A 177 -5.75 26.96 -3.06
CA ARG A 177 -5.01 28.16 -2.67
C ARG A 177 -3.51 27.88 -2.77
N ARG A 178 -2.76 28.92 -3.15
CA ARG A 178 -1.30 28.85 -3.20
C ARG A 178 -0.65 29.44 -1.96
N PHE A 179 0.49 28.89 -1.61
CA PHE A 179 1.33 29.30 -0.49
C PHE A 179 2.80 29.28 -0.90
N LEU A 180 3.59 30.18 -0.31
CA LEU A 180 5.04 30.10 -0.35
C LEU A 180 5.55 29.52 0.97
N VAL A 181 6.27 28.42 0.86
CA VAL A 181 6.87 27.71 1.99
C VAL A 181 8.40 27.80 1.85
N PRO A 182 9.14 28.25 2.89
CA PRO A 182 10.60 28.19 2.85
C PRO A 182 11.07 26.76 2.54
N ARG A 183 12.08 26.61 1.66
CA ARG A 183 12.57 25.27 1.28
C ARG A 183 13.06 24.46 2.49
N SER A 184 13.60 25.12 3.51
CA SER A 184 14.00 24.50 4.78
C SER A 184 12.83 23.87 5.54
N ASP A 185 11.63 24.43 5.37
CA ASP A 185 10.46 24.09 6.16
C ASP A 185 9.60 23.05 5.44
N TYR A 186 9.70 22.97 4.11
CA TYR A 186 8.97 22.02 3.28
C TYR A 186 9.55 20.59 3.40
N THR A 187 9.20 19.91 4.50
CA THR A 187 9.48 18.49 4.72
C THR A 187 8.19 17.69 4.66
N ILE A 188 7.98 16.96 3.56
CA ILE A 188 6.76 16.17 3.37
C ILE A 188 6.73 15.01 4.37
N GLY A 189 5.68 14.97 5.20
CA GLY A 189 5.41 13.82 6.06
C GLY A 189 4.80 12.65 5.28
N ARG A 190 4.67 11.49 5.93
CA ARG A 190 4.16 10.26 5.29
C ARG A 190 2.80 10.41 4.59
N HIS A 191 1.95 11.33 5.07
CA HIS A 191 0.59 11.54 4.57
C HIS A 191 0.36 12.92 3.92
N GLY A 192 1.40 13.76 3.84
CA GLY A 192 1.31 15.08 3.21
C GLY A 192 2.07 16.16 3.96
N PHE A 193 1.90 17.40 3.51
CA PHE A 193 2.41 18.60 4.16
C PHE A 193 1.23 19.53 4.49
N VAL A 194 1.11 19.90 5.77
CA VAL A 194 0.07 20.81 6.25
C VAL A 194 0.66 22.22 6.30
N ILE A 195 -0.03 23.17 5.70
CA ILE A 195 0.34 24.58 5.75
C ILE A 195 0.08 25.12 7.16
N ASP A 196 1.13 25.63 7.82
CA ASP A 196 1.02 26.45 9.00
C ASP A 196 0.63 27.89 8.60
N PRO A 197 -0.60 28.37 8.86
CA PRO A 197 -1.04 29.69 8.42
C PRO A 197 -0.35 30.85 9.15
N VAL A 198 0.37 30.58 10.26
CA VAL A 198 1.15 31.59 10.98
C VAL A 198 2.52 31.78 10.33
N LYS A 199 3.07 30.74 9.70
CA LYS A 199 4.40 30.75 9.08
C LYS A 199 4.38 30.88 7.57
N HIS A 200 3.40 30.27 6.90
CA HIS A 200 3.34 30.15 5.45
C HIS A 200 2.32 31.13 4.89
N GLN A 201 2.80 32.06 4.07
CA GLN A 201 1.97 33.12 3.51
C GLN A 201 1.21 32.62 2.29
N SER A 202 -0.05 33.04 2.15
CA SER A 202 -0.80 32.86 0.91
C SER A 202 -0.12 33.62 -0.23
N TYR A 203 -0.13 33.05 -1.43
CA TYR A 203 0.63 33.56 -2.56
C TYR A 203 -0.24 33.77 -3.80
N ASP A 204 -0.45 35.04 -4.15
CA ASP A 204 -1.24 35.45 -5.32
C ASP A 204 -0.36 35.98 -6.47
N GLY A 205 0.97 35.89 -6.35
CA GLY A 205 1.92 36.36 -7.36
C GLY A 205 2.08 35.45 -8.58
N PRO A 206 3.00 35.74 -9.51
CA PRO A 206 3.28 34.91 -10.69
C PRO A 206 3.51 33.44 -10.30
N SER A 207 2.88 32.52 -11.02
CA SER A 207 2.99 31.09 -10.72
C SER A 207 4.04 30.40 -11.57
N SER A 208 4.82 29.55 -10.93
CA SER A 208 5.70 28.59 -11.61
C SER A 208 4.93 27.35 -12.08
N PHE A 209 3.64 27.18 -11.71
CA PHE A 209 2.77 26.18 -12.32
C PHE A 209 2.20 26.69 -13.65
N VAL A 210 2.62 26.05 -14.75
CA VAL A 210 2.18 26.39 -16.12
C VAL A 210 0.66 26.40 -16.28
N THR A 211 -0.05 25.53 -15.55
CA THR A 211 -1.53 25.41 -15.64
C THR A 211 -2.28 26.29 -14.65
N TRP A 212 -1.61 27.08 -13.81
CA TRP A 212 -2.30 27.83 -12.76
C TRP A 212 -3.23 28.92 -13.31
N ALA A 213 -2.80 29.62 -14.36
CA ALA A 213 -3.60 30.69 -14.98
C ALA A 213 -4.94 30.18 -15.55
N THR A 214 -5.08 28.88 -15.82
CA THR A 214 -6.30 28.26 -16.37
C THR A 214 -7.18 27.59 -15.30
N ARG A 215 -6.80 27.65 -14.02
CA ARG A 215 -7.52 26.99 -12.90
C ARG A 215 -8.42 27.94 -12.09
N GLN A 216 -8.50 29.21 -12.47
CA GLN A 216 -9.40 30.20 -11.84
C GLN A 216 -10.80 30.18 -12.44
#